data_AF-X1NTE2-F1
#
_entry.id   AF-X1NTE2-F1
#
_cell.length_a   1.000
_cell.length_b   1.000
_cell.length_c   1.000
_cell.angle_alpha   90.00
_cell.angle_beta   90.00
_cell.angle_gamma   90.00
#
_symmetry.space_group_name_H-M   'P 1'
#
loop_
_entity.id
_entity.type
_entity.pdbx_description
1 polymer ?
#
loop_
_entity_poly.entity_id
_entity_poly.type
_entity_poly.pdbx_seq_one_letter_code
_entity_poly.pdbx_strand_id
1 'polypeptide(L)'
;MTKMKDFALTVNGVTKKDFLGIIDSHSHLWIENITSGYKKKDLKFIVDDFSIIKEELKKFKNDDIDSISNGYATIIDCQPWGCGRNGNKLFELSKISGVNIISVTGFHKKEYYPSDSPIWKMSRKDAAKFFASEVENGLIETSDTNYQGSKIKA
;
A
#
# COMPACT_ATOMS: atom_id res chain seq x y z
N MET A 1 -0.53 -20.84 -20.66
CA MET A 1 -0.01 -20.09 -19.50
C MET A 1 -0.38 -20.85 -18.24
N THR A 2 0.59 -21.43 -17.55
CA THR A 2 0.38 -22.03 -16.23
C THR A 2 -0.05 -20.90 -15.31
N LYS A 3 -1.29 -20.91 -14.79
CA LYS A 3 -1.68 -19.98 -13.73
C LYS A 3 -0.65 -20.15 -12.61
N MET A 4 0.12 -19.09 -12.32
CA MET A 4 0.94 -19.07 -11.12
C MET A 4 -0.02 -19.33 -9.95
N LYS A 5 0.17 -20.45 -9.27
CA LYS A 5 -0.48 -20.73 -7.99
C LYS A 5 0.51 -20.27 -6.91
N ASP A 6 0.01 -19.76 -5.80
CA ASP A 6 0.79 -19.51 -4.57
C ASP A 6 1.78 -18.32 -4.57
N PHE A 7 1.34 -17.15 -5.06
CA PHE A 7 2.12 -15.90 -4.99
C PHE A 7 1.27 -14.74 -4.44
N ALA A 8 1.95 -13.70 -3.96
CA ALA A 8 1.37 -12.39 -3.65
C ALA A 8 2.14 -11.30 -4.39
N LEU A 9 1.48 -10.20 -4.70
CA LEU A 9 2.09 -9.01 -5.30
C LEU A 9 2.34 -7.99 -4.19
N THR A 10 3.60 -7.71 -3.93
CA THR A 10 4.02 -6.69 -2.97
C THR A 10 4.44 -5.42 -3.71
N VAL A 11 4.64 -4.33 -2.99
CA VAL A 11 5.23 -3.10 -3.55
C VAL A 11 6.64 -3.34 -4.13
N ASN A 12 7.35 -4.38 -3.68
CA ASN A 12 8.65 -4.80 -4.23
C ASN A 12 8.55 -5.75 -5.44
N GLY A 13 7.33 -6.12 -5.85
CA GLY A 13 7.06 -7.12 -6.89
C GLY A 13 6.50 -8.42 -6.33
N VAL A 14 6.46 -9.44 -7.19
CA VAL A 14 5.89 -10.76 -6.87
C VAL A 14 6.75 -11.50 -5.84
N THR A 15 6.10 -12.05 -4.82
CA THR A 15 6.71 -12.95 -3.83
C THR A 15 5.94 -14.26 -3.73
N LYS A 16 6.62 -15.34 -3.33
CA LYS A 16 5.96 -16.63 -3.06
C LYS A 16 5.26 -16.60 -1.70
N LYS A 17 4.19 -17.36 -1.52
CA LYS A 17 3.45 -17.44 -0.24
C LYS A 17 4.35 -17.77 0.96
N ASP A 18 5.38 -18.59 0.75
CA ASP A 18 6.28 -19.07 1.82
C ASP A 18 7.14 -17.94 2.41
N PHE A 19 7.23 -16.80 1.71
CA PHE A 19 7.95 -15.60 2.15
C PHE A 19 7.05 -14.52 2.74
N LEU A 20 5.77 -14.81 3.00
CA LEU A 20 4.84 -13.84 3.61
C LEU A 20 4.93 -13.83 5.14
N GLY A 21 5.24 -14.98 5.76
CA GLY A 21 5.31 -15.10 7.21
C GLY A 21 4.02 -14.70 7.92
N ILE A 22 4.13 -13.96 9.04
CA ILE A 22 2.97 -13.40 9.71
C ILE A 22 2.38 -12.24 8.90
N ILE A 23 1.05 -12.12 8.86
CA ILE A 23 0.37 -11.11 8.05
C ILE A 23 -0.53 -10.25 8.93
N ASP A 24 -0.21 -8.96 9.05
CA ASP A 24 -1.21 -7.95 9.41
C ASP A 24 -2.06 -7.65 8.17
N SER A 25 -3.25 -8.24 8.16
CA SER A 25 -4.14 -8.22 6.99
C SER A 25 -4.86 -6.89 6.77
N HIS A 26 -4.77 -5.93 7.71
CA HIS A 26 -5.44 -4.64 7.55
C HIS A 26 -4.77 -3.56 8.40
N SER A 27 -3.92 -2.75 7.78
CA SER A 27 -3.23 -1.65 8.44
C SER A 27 -3.20 -0.39 7.58
N HIS A 28 -2.67 0.69 8.15
CA HIS A 28 -2.42 1.95 7.46
C HIS A 28 -1.03 2.45 7.84
N LEU A 29 -0.05 2.18 6.97
CA LEU A 29 1.35 2.57 7.16
C LEU A 29 1.60 3.99 6.69
N TRP A 30 0.89 4.46 5.66
CA TRP A 30 1.08 5.80 5.13
C TRP A 30 -0.23 6.50 4.76
N ILE A 31 -0.45 7.67 5.36
CA ILE A 31 -1.58 8.55 5.06
C ILE A 31 -1.03 9.97 4.94
N GLU A 32 -0.85 10.44 3.71
CA GLU A 32 -0.42 11.83 3.46
C GLU A 32 -1.49 12.84 3.81
N ASN A 33 -1.01 14.02 4.18
CA ASN A 33 -1.83 15.21 4.26
C ASN A 33 -2.25 15.68 2.85
N ILE A 34 -3.39 15.20 2.38
CA ILE A 34 -4.07 15.75 1.20
C ILE A 34 -4.89 16.99 1.63
N THR A 35 -4.21 18.14 1.67
CA THR A 35 -4.71 19.43 2.19
C THR A 35 -6.02 19.94 1.57
N SER A 36 -6.47 19.38 0.44
CA SER A 36 -7.76 19.72 -0.19
C SER A 36 -8.96 18.89 0.28
N GLY A 37 -8.75 17.78 1.00
CA GLY A 37 -9.81 16.81 1.34
C GLY A 37 -10.19 16.72 2.82
N TYR A 38 -9.26 17.03 3.72
CA TYR A 38 -9.47 16.80 5.13
C TYR A 38 -10.07 18.01 5.84
N LYS A 39 -11.13 17.77 6.62
CA LYS A 39 -11.55 18.77 7.61
C LYS A 39 -10.45 18.84 8.67
N LYS A 40 -10.30 19.97 9.37
CA LYS A 40 -9.31 20.12 10.45
C LYS A 40 -9.32 18.98 11.48
N LYS A 41 -10.49 18.38 11.72
CA LYS A 41 -10.67 17.21 12.61
C LYS A 41 -10.06 15.90 12.09
N ASP A 42 -9.81 15.78 10.80
CA ASP A 42 -9.33 14.58 10.14
C ASP A 42 -7.80 14.58 10.00
N LEU A 43 -7.13 15.71 10.28
CA LEU A 43 -5.66 15.81 10.36
C LEU A 43 -5.04 14.85 11.37
N LYS A 44 -5.81 14.39 12.37
CA LYS A 44 -5.37 13.38 13.35
C LYS A 44 -5.16 11.98 12.75
N PHE A 45 -5.64 11.73 11.53
CA PHE A 45 -5.47 10.47 10.83
C PHE A 45 -4.27 10.47 9.88
N ILE A 46 -3.51 11.58 9.83
CA ILE A 46 -2.27 11.64 9.05
C ILE A 46 -1.23 10.72 9.71
N VAL A 47 -0.60 9.90 8.88
CA VAL A 47 0.45 8.95 9.26
C VAL A 47 1.55 9.08 8.20
N ASP A 48 2.46 10.04 8.39
CA ASP A 48 3.47 10.41 7.39
C ASP A 48 4.89 10.59 7.98
N ASP A 49 5.11 10.17 9.24
CA ASP A 49 6.45 10.15 9.83
C ASP A 49 7.20 8.87 9.44
N PHE A 50 7.96 8.97 8.34
CA PHE A 50 8.77 7.87 7.83
C PHE A 50 9.69 7.24 8.87
N SER A 51 10.28 8.05 9.76
CA SER A 51 11.26 7.54 10.73
C SER A 51 10.58 6.70 11.80
N ILE A 52 9.43 7.14 12.30
CA ILE A 52 8.64 6.39 13.28
C ILE A 52 8.11 5.10 12.65
N ILE A 53 7.48 5.18 11.47
CA ILE A 53 6.90 4.01 10.79
C ILE A 53 7.99 2.95 10.52
N LYS A 54 9.16 3.38 10.05
CA LYS A 54 10.31 2.49 9.82
C LYS A 54 10.70 1.72 11.08
N GLU A 55 10.77 2.38 12.23
CA GLU A 55 11.17 1.72 13.49
C GLU A 55 10.07 0.78 14.00
N GLU A 56 8.80 1.12 13.85
CA GLU A 56 7.68 0.20 14.15
C GLU A 56 7.69 -1.03 13.25
N LEU A 57 7.95 -0.88 11.95
CA LEU A 57 8.09 -2.03 11.03
C LEU A 57 9.25 -2.94 11.40
N LYS A 58 10.38 -2.40 11.85
CA LYS A 58 11.51 -3.20 12.33
C LYS A 58 11.17 -3.96 13.60
N LYS A 59 10.44 -3.34 14.55
CA LYS A 59 9.96 -4.03 15.75
C LYS A 59 9.01 -5.16 15.38
N PHE A 60 7.99 -4.87 14.56
CA PHE A 60 7.03 -5.87 14.07
C PHE A 60 7.71 -7.09 13.43
N LYS A 61 8.78 -6.87 12.66
CA LYS A 61 9.56 -7.95 12.07
C LYS A 61 10.38 -8.76 13.09
N ASN A 62 10.96 -8.08 14.09
CA ASN A 62 11.91 -8.65 15.04
C ASN A 62 11.27 -9.18 16.33
N ASP A 63 9.98 -8.91 16.58
CA ASP A 63 9.24 -9.54 17.68
C ASP A 63 9.30 -11.08 17.55
N ASP A 64 9.21 -11.81 18.67
CA ASP A 64 9.47 -13.27 18.89
C ASP A 64 8.67 -14.28 18.01
N ILE A 65 8.17 -13.85 16.87
CA ILE A 65 7.47 -14.58 15.81
C ILE A 65 8.46 -15.36 14.91
N ASP A 66 9.76 -15.27 15.15
CA ASP A 66 10.82 -15.92 14.35
C ASP A 66 10.64 -17.45 14.26
N SER A 67 10.10 -18.08 15.30
CA SER A 67 9.81 -19.53 15.31
C SER A 67 8.62 -19.95 14.43
N ILE A 68 7.73 -19.02 14.07
CA ILE A 68 6.50 -19.28 13.31
C ILE A 68 6.64 -18.82 11.85
N SER A 69 7.44 -17.80 11.59
CA SER A 69 7.42 -17.05 10.33
C SER A 69 8.68 -17.16 9.47
N ASN A 70 9.72 -17.86 9.94
CA ASN A 70 11.04 -17.90 9.31
C ASN A 70 11.65 -16.50 9.06
N GLY A 71 11.36 -15.54 9.94
CA GLY A 71 11.85 -14.16 9.84
C GLY A 71 11.17 -13.29 8.77
N TYR A 72 10.04 -13.75 8.21
CA TYR A 72 9.23 -12.97 7.28
C TYR A 72 8.02 -12.36 7.98
N ALA A 73 7.67 -11.15 7.57
CA ALA A 73 6.47 -10.48 8.01
C ALA A 73 5.87 -9.67 6.86
N THR A 74 4.55 -9.56 6.84
CA THR A 74 3.80 -8.85 5.80
C THR A 74 2.76 -7.94 6.42
N ILE A 75 2.59 -6.76 5.83
CA ILE A 75 1.49 -5.84 6.14
C ILE A 75 0.73 -5.52 4.86
N ILE A 76 -0.59 -5.51 4.93
CA ILE A 76 -1.47 -4.98 3.89
C ILE A 76 -1.83 -3.54 4.25
N ASP A 77 -1.30 -2.57 3.50
CA ASP A 77 -1.69 -1.16 3.61
C ASP A 77 -2.99 -0.95 2.85
N CYS A 78 -4.07 -0.74 3.61
CA CYS A 78 -5.43 -0.61 3.13
C CYS A 78 -5.81 0.83 2.78
N GLN A 79 -4.85 1.74 2.58
CA GLN A 79 -5.14 3.10 2.13
C GLN A 79 -5.23 3.12 0.60
N PRO A 80 -6.39 3.43 -0.01
CA PRO A 80 -6.51 3.52 -1.46
C PRO A 80 -6.08 4.89 -2.02
N TRP A 81 -5.99 4.97 -3.34
CA TRP A 81 -5.74 6.22 -4.04
C TRP A 81 -6.76 7.31 -3.69
N GLY A 82 -6.30 8.55 -3.66
CA GLY A 82 -7.13 9.75 -3.49
C GLY A 82 -7.48 10.11 -2.05
N CYS A 83 -7.07 9.29 -1.07
CA CYS A 83 -7.20 9.61 0.36
C CYS A 83 -5.89 9.45 1.15
N GLY A 84 -4.73 9.64 0.51
CA GLY A 84 -3.44 9.74 1.19
C GLY A 84 -2.48 8.55 1.02
N ARG A 85 -2.81 7.56 0.17
CA ARG A 85 -1.86 6.49 -0.21
C ARG A 85 -0.63 7.10 -0.90
N ASN A 86 0.56 6.60 -0.56
CA ASN A 86 1.78 6.86 -1.33
C ASN A 86 2.58 5.57 -1.54
N GLY A 87 2.45 4.97 -2.73
CA GLY A 87 3.16 3.75 -3.09
C GLY A 87 4.70 3.86 -3.02
N ASN A 88 5.28 5.02 -3.32
CA ASN A 88 6.74 5.22 -3.28
C ASN A 88 7.26 5.14 -1.83
N LYS A 89 6.50 5.68 -0.88
CA LYS A 89 6.82 5.60 0.54
C LYS A 89 6.68 4.18 1.09
N LEU A 90 5.63 3.47 0.68
CA LEU A 90 5.47 2.05 1.00
C LEU A 90 6.64 1.21 0.45
N PHE A 91 7.09 1.49 -0.77
CA PHE A 91 8.26 0.81 -1.35
C PHE A 91 9.54 1.06 -0.54
N GLU A 92 9.84 2.33 -0.24
CA GLU A 92 11.01 2.71 0.58
C GLU A 92 10.97 2.05 1.97
N LEU A 93 9.82 2.10 2.64
CA LEU A 93 9.60 1.47 3.94
C LEU A 93 9.79 -0.04 3.88
N SER A 94 9.25 -0.70 2.85
CA SER A 94 9.39 -2.15 2.67
C SER A 94 10.86 -2.54 2.46
N LYS A 95 11.60 -1.80 1.62
CA LYS A 95 13.03 -2.05 1.38
C LYS A 95 13.87 -1.91 2.64
N ILE A 96 13.66 -0.86 3.43
CA ILE A 96 14.51 -0.54 4.58
C ILE A 96 14.18 -1.35 5.84
N SER A 97 12.91 -1.73 6.04
CA SER A 97 12.47 -2.56 7.17
C SER A 97 12.63 -4.06 6.88
N GLY A 98 12.57 -4.45 5.61
CA GLY A 98 12.52 -5.85 5.19
C GLY A 98 11.18 -6.52 5.51
N VAL A 99 10.12 -5.75 5.79
CA VAL A 99 8.73 -6.21 5.87
C VAL A 99 8.13 -6.17 4.46
N ASN A 100 7.44 -7.23 4.04
CA ASN A 100 6.67 -7.19 2.79
C ASN A 100 5.49 -6.24 2.97
N ILE A 101 5.27 -5.33 2.02
CA ILE A 101 4.09 -4.47 2.02
C ILE A 101 3.26 -4.76 0.78
N ILE A 102 1.98 -5.05 0.97
CA ILE A 102 0.99 -5.15 -0.10
C ILE A 102 0.16 -3.87 -0.06
N SER A 103 0.07 -3.15 -1.18
CA SER A 103 -0.80 -1.98 -1.30
C SER A 103 -2.16 -2.40 -1.88
N VAL A 104 -3.19 -1.55 -1.76
CA VAL A 104 -4.51 -1.84 -2.32
C VAL A 104 -4.91 -0.84 -3.40
N THR A 105 -5.77 -1.27 -4.31
CA THR A 105 -6.60 -0.37 -5.14
C THR A 105 -8.01 -0.29 -4.56
N GLY A 106 -8.94 0.41 -5.21
CA GLY A 106 -10.31 0.56 -4.74
C GLY A 106 -10.62 1.96 -4.25
N PHE A 107 -11.68 2.08 -3.44
CA PHE A 107 -12.10 3.34 -2.83
C PHE A 107 -12.45 3.14 -1.35
N HIS A 108 -12.32 4.22 -0.59
CA HIS A 108 -12.74 4.31 0.81
C HIS A 108 -14.14 4.95 0.96
N LYS A 109 -14.51 5.32 2.20
CA LYS A 109 -15.75 6.01 2.52
C LYS A 109 -15.71 7.44 2.02
N LYS A 110 -16.88 7.98 1.67
CA LYS A 110 -17.03 9.33 1.11
C LYS A 110 -16.41 10.45 1.94
N GLU A 111 -16.41 10.30 3.25
CA GLU A 111 -15.90 11.31 4.18
C GLU A 111 -14.39 11.52 4.13
N TYR A 112 -13.61 10.61 3.53
CA TYR A 112 -12.15 10.69 3.45
C TYR A 112 -11.63 11.26 2.12
N TYR A 113 -12.53 11.76 1.28
CA TYR A 113 -12.20 12.25 -0.05
C TYR A 113 -12.59 13.73 -0.21
N PRO A 114 -11.76 14.53 -0.90
CA PRO A 114 -12.15 15.88 -1.34
C PRO A 114 -13.46 15.85 -2.12
N SER A 115 -14.29 16.89 -1.97
CA SER A 115 -15.58 16.99 -2.68
C SER A 115 -15.43 17.06 -4.21
N ASP A 116 -14.27 17.47 -4.70
CA ASP A 116 -13.91 17.58 -6.11
C ASP A 116 -13.05 16.41 -6.62
N SER A 117 -12.84 15.37 -5.78
CA SER A 117 -12.03 14.20 -6.12
C SER A 117 -12.45 13.57 -7.46
N PRO A 118 -11.50 13.18 -8.33
CA PRO A 118 -11.82 12.55 -9.62
C PRO A 118 -12.65 11.29 -9.50
N ILE A 119 -12.59 10.58 -8.36
CA ILE A 119 -13.36 9.37 -8.12
C ILE A 119 -14.88 9.61 -8.24
N TRP A 120 -15.35 10.83 -7.95
CA TRP A 120 -16.77 11.19 -8.02
C TRP A 120 -17.31 11.29 -9.43
N LYS A 121 -16.41 11.40 -10.41
CA LYS A 121 -16.75 11.52 -11.83
C LYS A 121 -16.59 10.18 -12.56
N MET A 122 -16.07 9.15 -11.90
CA MET A 122 -15.86 7.85 -12.53
C MET A 122 -17.18 7.10 -12.69
N SER A 123 -17.42 6.60 -13.91
CA SER A 123 -18.44 5.57 -14.10
C SER A 123 -17.99 4.24 -13.47
N ARG A 124 -18.91 3.30 -13.26
CA ARG A 124 -18.55 1.93 -12.84
C ARG A 124 -17.50 1.29 -13.76
N LYS A 125 -17.61 1.54 -15.07
CA LYS A 125 -16.68 1.01 -16.07
C LYS A 125 -15.29 1.62 -15.92
N ASP A 126 -15.22 2.91 -15.63
CA ASP A 126 -13.94 3.60 -15.46
C ASP A 126 -13.27 3.23 -14.13
N ALA A 127 -14.04 3.08 -13.06
CA ALA A 127 -13.55 2.55 -11.78
C ALA A 127 -12.98 1.13 -11.94
N ALA A 128 -13.69 0.23 -12.63
CA ALA A 128 -13.20 -1.12 -12.89
C ALA A 128 -11.89 -1.13 -13.70
N LYS A 129 -11.80 -0.28 -14.73
CA LYS A 129 -10.57 -0.11 -15.51
C LYS A 129 -9.42 0.45 -14.67
N PHE A 130 -9.72 1.42 -13.81
CA PHE A 130 -8.74 2.01 -12.91
C PHE A 130 -8.16 0.93 -11.98
N PHE A 131 -9.01 0.16 -11.30
CA PHE A 131 -8.58 -0.92 -10.41
C PHE A 131 -7.74 -1.98 -11.13
N ALA A 132 -8.20 -2.44 -12.30
CA ALA A 132 -7.46 -3.40 -13.10
C ALA A 132 -6.09 -2.84 -13.50
N SER A 133 -6.03 -1.56 -13.91
CA SER A 133 -4.76 -0.94 -14.27
C SER A 133 -3.79 -0.83 -13.09
N GLU A 134 -4.26 -0.59 -11.87
CA GLU A 134 -3.36 -0.52 -10.70
C GLU A 134 -2.75 -1.88 -10.36
N VAL A 135 -3.51 -2.96 -10.54
CA VAL A 135 -3.06 -4.34 -10.33
C VAL A 135 -2.13 -4.81 -11.47
N GLU A 136 -2.44 -4.44 -12.72
CA GLU A 136 -1.73 -4.94 -13.90
C GLU A 136 -0.53 -4.08 -14.29
N ASN A 137 -0.69 -2.75 -14.24
CA ASN A 137 0.25 -1.78 -14.79
C ASN A 137 0.94 -0.95 -13.72
N GLY A 138 0.35 -0.79 -12.54
CA GLY A 138 0.95 -0.08 -11.41
C GLY A 138 0.10 1.07 -10.88
N LEU A 139 0.40 1.47 -9.65
CA LEU A 139 -0.28 2.54 -8.93
C LEU A 139 -0.12 3.87 -9.66
N ILE A 140 -1.22 4.60 -9.81
CA ILE A 140 -1.25 5.83 -10.61
C ILE A 140 -0.27 6.90 -10.10
N GLU A 141 -0.09 7.04 -8.79
CA GLU A 141 0.83 8.02 -8.17
C GLU A 141 2.32 7.63 -8.28
N THR A 142 2.62 6.47 -8.87
CA THR A 142 3.98 5.97 -9.07
C THR A 142 4.40 5.99 -10.55
N SER A 143 3.58 6.58 -11.44
CA SER A 143 3.85 6.59 -12.88
C SER A 143 5.17 7.23 -13.28
N ASP A 144 5.63 8.22 -12.50
CA ASP A 144 6.78 9.05 -12.80
C ASP A 144 8.05 8.59 -12.06
N THR A 145 7.98 7.49 -11.28
CA THR A 145 9.14 7.00 -10.52
C THR A 145 9.95 5.98 -11.31
N ASN A 146 11.23 6.33 -11.54
CA ASN A 146 12.21 5.49 -12.24
C ASN A 146 12.82 4.42 -11.32
N TYR A 147 11.98 3.59 -10.67
CA TYR A 147 12.51 2.42 -9.93
C TYR A 147 13.04 1.39 -10.94
N GLN A 148 14.35 1.11 -10.88
CA GLN A 148 15.03 0.12 -11.71
C GLN A 148 14.52 -1.30 -11.38
N GLY A 149 13.41 -1.74 -11.99
CA GLY A 149 13.05 -3.16 -12.01
C GLY A 149 11.58 -3.51 -12.19
N SER A 150 10.64 -2.68 -11.74
CA SER A 150 9.19 -2.95 -11.90
C SER A 150 8.34 -1.80 -11.35
N LYS A 151 7.22 -1.49 -12.00
CA LYS A 151 6.21 -0.56 -11.47
C LYS A 151 5.60 -1.11 -10.18
N ILE A 152 5.41 -0.25 -9.18
CA ILE A 152 4.72 -0.57 -7.92
C ILE A 152 3.24 -0.81 -8.26
N LYS A 153 2.65 -1.89 -7.75
CA LYS A 153 1.29 -2.34 -8.08
C LYS A 153 0.45 -2.56 -6.83
N ALA A 154 -0.87 -2.49 -7.02
CA ALA A 154 -1.87 -2.93 -6.05
C ALA A 154 -1.99 -4.46 -6.01
#